data_AF-A0A954SPP5-F1
#
_entry.id   AF-A0A954SPP5-F1
#
_cell.length_a   1.000
_cell.length_b   1.000
_cell.length_c   1.000
_cell.angle_alpha   90.00
_cell.angle_beta   90.00
_cell.angle_gamma   90.00
#
_symmetry.space_group_name_H-M   'P 1'
#
loop_
_entity.id
_entity.type
_entity.pdbx_description
1 polymer ?
#
loop_
_entity_poly.entity_id
_entity_poly.type
_entity_poly.pdbx_seq_one_letter_code
_entity_poly.pdbx_strand_id
1 'polypeptide(L)'
;LYLPGRTTSLEHWGRFNFAKGGIGFSDLVNTVSLTYAQEMRSQAFGGGLDPVVESRAQDICGVVNGIDTDEWDPERDKYLPENCRFRTADPTEWIQRKKVKIRQHLREWTAPDKSTPYQELKDDTLLIGLVTRITDQKMPPLLPLAEDMGYGWDGETPIEKICKEGKKVQFVILGNADRTDHRGQRYVQKLLELQQKYPEQVTYYNGFDIRLSHLLFAATEIMLVPSVFEPCGLTQLIGMRYGTVPLVRSVGGLRDTVIDEQTSTQANGFAFLEMGGSPNTWNGMINVQSAVRLCYETINRAISVYGWKSRWMELMRNGLKRDSSWGVPVRQYRLLYEEALHRRVNQFFCKPFHVEHLQQRLEGQIERLERLLTMPADIFMNLRKLESGSFGPYEMTEQFRMQLRELEHTGLITMQAPEVIPYRGANLSQFVHISHAGREFIRQRLHLKHAFSSPTYA
;
A
#
# COMPACT_ATOMS: atom_id res chain seq x y z
N LEU A 1 11.34 -11.08 17.05
CA LEU A 1 10.99 -10.57 15.70
C LEU A 1 10.00 -11.46 14.95
N TYR A 2 9.99 -12.78 15.20
CA TYR A 2 9.00 -13.71 14.66
C TYR A 2 8.00 -14.12 15.74
N LEU A 3 6.90 -13.37 15.84
CA LEU A 3 5.77 -13.67 16.74
C LEU A 3 4.48 -13.66 15.93
N PRO A 4 3.86 -14.82 15.66
CA PRO A 4 2.62 -14.88 14.88
C PRO A 4 1.52 -14.03 15.49
N GLY A 5 0.72 -13.37 14.65
CA GLY A 5 -0.44 -12.58 15.08
C GLY A 5 -0.15 -11.25 15.78
N ARG A 6 1.11 -10.91 16.08
CA ARG A 6 1.47 -9.59 16.62
C ARG A 6 1.66 -8.56 15.50
N THR A 7 1.21 -7.33 15.73
CA THR A 7 1.44 -6.17 14.85
C THR A 7 2.94 -5.85 14.76
N THR A 8 3.67 -5.93 15.87
CA THR A 8 5.14 -5.74 15.97
C THR A 8 5.90 -7.04 15.66
N SER A 9 5.65 -7.61 14.48
CA SER A 9 6.27 -8.85 14.03
C SER A 9 6.51 -8.80 12.52
N LEU A 10 7.58 -9.45 12.07
CA LEU A 10 7.87 -9.61 10.63
C LEU A 10 7.13 -10.80 10.01
N GLU A 11 6.55 -11.67 10.82
CA GLU A 11 5.80 -12.85 10.34
C GLU A 11 4.46 -12.42 9.74
N HIS A 12 4.15 -12.90 8.54
CA HIS A 12 2.83 -12.79 7.93
C HIS A 12 2.56 -14.03 7.08
N TRP A 13 1.59 -14.86 7.50
CA TRP A 13 1.19 -16.12 6.85
C TRP A 13 2.36 -17.07 6.56
N GLY A 14 3.21 -17.28 7.56
CA GLY A 14 4.36 -18.17 7.48
C GLY A 14 5.54 -17.61 6.68
N ARG A 15 5.47 -16.35 6.23
CA ARG A 15 6.53 -15.68 5.47
C ARG A 15 7.04 -14.44 6.20
N PHE A 16 8.21 -13.95 5.79
CA PHE A 16 8.71 -12.65 6.21
C PHE A 16 8.07 -11.54 5.35
N ASN A 17 7.52 -10.51 6.00
CA ASN A 17 6.93 -9.36 5.33
C ASN A 17 7.50 -8.05 5.90
N PHE A 18 8.36 -7.41 5.10
CA PHE A 18 8.99 -6.14 5.48
C PHE A 18 8.00 -4.98 5.60
N ALA A 19 6.94 -4.96 4.78
CA ALA A 19 5.92 -3.91 4.86
C ALA A 19 5.13 -4.00 6.17
N LYS A 20 4.75 -5.22 6.59
CA LYS A 20 4.17 -5.46 7.92
C LYS A 20 5.11 -4.94 9.02
N GLY A 21 6.40 -5.26 8.92
CA GLY A 21 7.42 -4.76 9.83
C GLY A 21 7.46 -3.23 9.88
N GLY A 22 7.53 -2.58 8.72
CA GLY A 22 7.51 -1.13 8.61
C GLY A 22 6.30 -0.51 9.31
N ILE A 23 5.10 -1.03 9.04
CA ILE A 23 3.86 -0.54 9.67
C ILE A 23 3.87 -0.76 11.19
N GLY A 24 4.31 -1.94 11.62
CA GLY A 24 4.27 -2.36 13.02
C GLY A 24 5.31 -1.70 13.91
N PHE A 25 6.51 -1.41 13.39
CA PHE A 25 7.63 -0.89 14.19
C PHE A 25 7.86 0.62 14.07
N SER A 26 7.20 1.31 13.14
CA SER A 26 7.39 2.77 12.99
C SER A 26 6.76 3.55 14.16
N ASP A 27 7.17 4.80 14.37
CA ASP A 27 6.50 5.69 15.33
C ASP A 27 5.18 6.23 14.75
N LEU A 28 5.17 6.52 13.44
CA LEU A 28 4.04 6.91 12.61
C LEU A 28 4.14 6.24 11.24
N VAL A 29 3.03 6.12 10.54
CA VAL A 29 2.96 5.55 9.18
C VAL A 29 2.32 6.59 8.26
N ASN A 30 3.03 7.06 7.24
CA ASN A 30 2.45 7.97 6.26
C ASN A 30 2.14 7.25 4.93
N THR A 31 1.17 7.78 4.20
CA THR A 31 0.90 7.44 2.80
C THR A 31 0.57 8.69 2.00
N VAL A 32 0.40 8.57 0.69
CA VAL A 32 0.39 9.68 -0.26
C VAL A 32 -1.00 10.26 -0.57
N SER A 33 -1.99 9.98 0.29
CA SER A 33 -3.38 10.46 0.17
C SER A 33 -4.16 10.23 1.47
N LEU A 34 -5.10 11.12 1.76
CA LEU A 34 -6.01 11.00 2.90
C LEU A 34 -7.04 9.89 2.68
N THR A 35 -7.65 9.86 1.49
CA THR A 35 -8.58 8.79 1.11
C THR A 35 -7.87 7.44 1.11
N TYR A 36 -6.68 7.34 0.52
CA TYR A 36 -5.97 6.06 0.44
C TYR A 36 -5.56 5.53 1.82
N ALA A 37 -5.21 6.43 2.76
CA ALA A 37 -4.96 6.09 4.16
C ALA A 37 -6.17 5.40 4.83
N GLN A 38 -7.38 5.75 4.41
CA GLN A 38 -8.61 5.09 4.85
C GLN A 38 -8.87 3.80 4.07
N GLU A 39 -8.72 3.83 2.74
CA GLU A 39 -8.97 2.67 1.88
C GLU A 39 -8.11 1.47 2.26
N MET A 40 -6.81 1.67 2.48
CA MET A 40 -5.85 0.60 2.80
C MET A 40 -6.15 -0.14 4.13
N ARG A 41 -7.05 0.39 4.95
CA ARG A 41 -7.55 -0.26 6.18
C ARG A 41 -8.66 -1.28 5.90
N SER A 42 -9.23 -1.25 4.70
CA SER A 42 -10.25 -2.20 4.27
C SER A 42 -9.62 -3.40 3.58
N GLN A 43 -10.26 -4.56 3.70
CA GLN A 43 -9.85 -5.80 3.02
C GLN A 43 -9.70 -5.63 1.50
N ALA A 44 -10.50 -4.75 0.91
CA ALA A 44 -10.52 -4.50 -0.52
C ALA A 44 -9.26 -3.83 -1.08
N PHE A 45 -8.55 -3.03 -0.26
CA PHE A 45 -7.38 -2.26 -0.68
C PHE A 45 -6.12 -2.53 0.16
N GLY A 46 -6.27 -3.14 1.34
CA GLY A 46 -5.16 -3.36 2.28
C GLY A 46 -4.21 -4.48 1.88
N GLY A 47 -4.52 -5.22 0.81
CA GLY A 47 -3.62 -6.24 0.28
C GLY A 47 -3.25 -7.32 1.31
N GLY A 48 -4.21 -7.71 2.15
CA GLY A 48 -4.01 -8.68 3.25
C GLY A 48 -3.30 -8.10 4.49
N LEU A 49 -2.83 -6.85 4.42
CA LEU A 49 -2.28 -6.12 5.56
C LEU A 49 -3.32 -5.24 6.24
N ASP A 50 -4.57 -5.20 5.76
CA ASP A 50 -5.66 -4.42 6.34
C ASP A 50 -5.80 -4.60 7.86
N PRO A 51 -5.68 -5.80 8.48
CA PRO A 51 -5.81 -5.91 9.94
C PRO A 51 -4.62 -5.28 10.67
N VAL A 52 -3.42 -5.32 10.07
CA VAL A 52 -2.20 -4.71 10.63
C VAL A 52 -2.32 -3.19 10.56
N VAL A 53 -2.75 -2.69 9.41
CA VAL A 53 -2.99 -1.27 9.15
C VAL A 53 -4.08 -0.73 10.09
N GLU A 54 -5.20 -1.44 10.23
CA GLU A 54 -6.30 -1.08 11.12
C GLU A 54 -5.85 -1.03 12.60
N SER A 55 -5.02 -2.00 13.03
CA SER A 55 -4.45 -1.99 14.39
C SER A 55 -3.58 -0.76 14.70
N ARG A 56 -3.20 -0.01 13.66
CA ARG A 56 -2.34 1.18 13.71
C ARG A 56 -3.07 2.42 13.17
N ALA A 57 -4.41 2.38 13.08
CA ALA A 57 -5.21 3.45 12.47
C ALA A 57 -4.94 4.85 13.01
N GLN A 58 -4.63 4.98 14.30
CA GLN A 58 -4.32 6.27 14.97
C GLN A 58 -2.93 6.82 14.61
N ASP A 59 -2.07 5.98 14.05
CA ASP A 59 -0.69 6.30 13.68
C ASP A 59 -0.56 6.55 12.17
N ILE A 60 -1.63 6.33 11.40
CA ILE A 60 -1.64 6.46 9.96
C ILE A 60 -2.03 7.88 9.56
N CYS A 61 -1.22 8.47 8.68
CA CYS A 61 -1.43 9.81 8.14
C CYS A 61 -1.40 9.79 6.60
N GLY A 62 -2.30 10.52 5.96
CA GLY A 62 -2.28 10.75 4.53
C GLY A 62 -1.74 12.14 4.19
N VAL A 63 -0.77 12.22 3.28
CA VAL A 63 -0.24 13.48 2.75
C VAL A 63 -0.31 13.43 1.24
N VAL A 64 -1.22 14.20 0.65
CA VAL A 64 -1.38 14.25 -0.82
C VAL A 64 -0.08 14.73 -1.46
N ASN A 65 0.40 14.06 -2.51
CA ASN A 65 1.65 14.46 -3.17
C ASN A 65 1.52 15.78 -3.93
N GLY A 66 2.67 16.44 -4.09
CA GLY A 66 2.86 17.50 -5.08
C GLY A 66 3.53 16.96 -6.35
N ILE A 67 3.66 17.82 -7.35
CA ILE A 67 4.47 17.59 -8.55
C ILE A 67 5.66 18.54 -8.57
N ASP A 68 6.72 18.13 -9.27
CA ASP A 68 7.82 19.02 -9.59
C ASP A 68 7.33 20.08 -10.58
N THR A 69 7.18 21.31 -10.09
CA THR A 69 6.63 22.42 -10.87
C THR A 69 7.62 23.04 -11.83
N ASP A 70 8.91 22.74 -11.68
CA ASP A 70 9.97 23.18 -12.60
C ASP A 70 10.09 22.21 -13.78
N GLU A 71 9.91 20.92 -13.53
CA GLU A 71 9.81 19.91 -14.59
C GLU A 71 8.51 20.05 -15.39
N TRP A 72 7.38 20.24 -14.70
CA TRP A 72 6.05 20.28 -15.31
C TRP A 72 5.52 21.72 -15.48
N ASP A 73 6.31 22.62 -16.06
CA ASP A 73 5.93 24.02 -16.27
C ASP A 73 5.52 24.32 -17.74
N PRO A 74 4.25 24.56 -18.08
CA PRO A 74 3.85 24.87 -19.46
C PRO A 74 4.49 26.14 -20.04
N GLU A 75 5.03 27.06 -19.21
CA GLU A 75 5.73 28.25 -19.68
C GLU A 75 7.19 27.95 -20.05
N ARG A 76 7.81 26.96 -19.40
CA ARG A 76 9.25 26.67 -19.47
C ARG A 76 9.57 25.26 -19.95
N ASP A 77 8.55 24.46 -20.25
CA ASP A 77 8.72 23.07 -20.67
C ASP A 77 9.54 23.01 -21.97
N LYS A 78 10.73 22.44 -21.84
CA LYS A 78 11.70 22.27 -22.92
C LYS A 78 11.20 21.33 -24.03
N TYR A 79 10.24 20.46 -23.72
CA TYR A 79 9.65 19.53 -24.68
C TYR A 79 8.53 20.16 -25.50
N LEU A 80 7.94 21.26 -25.02
CA LEU A 80 6.98 22.04 -25.77
C LEU A 80 7.69 22.98 -26.77
N PRO A 81 7.21 23.05 -28.02
CA PRO A 81 7.61 24.09 -28.96
C PRO A 81 7.39 25.48 -28.37
N GLU A 82 8.31 26.43 -28.64
CA GLU A 82 8.27 27.77 -28.04
C GLU A 82 6.95 28.50 -28.31
N ASN A 83 6.41 28.37 -29.53
CA ASN A 83 5.14 28.97 -29.92
C ASN A 83 3.91 28.33 -29.24
N CYS A 84 4.10 27.20 -28.55
CA CYS A 84 3.07 26.43 -27.85
C CYS A 84 3.08 26.65 -26.33
N ARG A 85 4.15 27.22 -25.76
CA ARG A 85 4.24 27.51 -24.32
C ARG A 85 3.20 28.56 -23.89
N PHE A 86 2.75 28.46 -22.64
CA PHE A 86 1.73 29.32 -22.02
C PHE A 86 1.85 29.36 -20.49
N ARG A 87 1.31 30.40 -19.87
CA ARG A 87 1.21 30.51 -18.41
C ARG A 87 -0.09 29.91 -17.91
N THR A 88 -0.08 29.34 -16.71
CA THR A 88 -1.31 28.86 -16.06
C THR A 88 -2.34 29.97 -15.79
N ALA A 89 -1.89 31.23 -15.77
CA ALA A 89 -2.73 32.43 -15.62
C ALA A 89 -3.28 32.97 -16.96
N ASP A 90 -2.87 32.42 -18.11
CA ASP A 90 -3.35 32.87 -19.42
C ASP A 90 -4.85 32.55 -19.59
N PRO A 91 -5.59 33.30 -20.43
CA PRO A 91 -6.98 32.99 -20.74
C PRO A 91 -7.16 31.56 -21.25
N THR A 92 -8.18 30.86 -20.76
CA THR A 92 -8.44 29.45 -21.11
C THR A 92 -8.68 29.24 -22.61
N GLU A 93 -9.26 30.23 -23.29
CA GLU A 93 -9.42 30.28 -24.75
C GLU A 93 -8.07 30.31 -25.49
N TRP A 94 -7.08 30.98 -24.91
CA TRP A 94 -5.73 31.04 -25.46
C TRP A 94 -5.02 29.70 -25.27
N ILE A 95 -5.11 29.12 -24.07
CA ILE A 95 -4.55 27.80 -23.77
C ILE A 95 -5.11 26.74 -24.72
N GLN A 96 -6.42 26.72 -24.98
CA GLN A 96 -7.00 25.80 -25.97
C GLN A 96 -6.39 25.92 -27.37
N ARG A 97 -6.12 27.15 -27.85
CA ARG A 97 -5.44 27.34 -29.14
C ARG A 97 -4.01 26.80 -29.13
N LYS A 98 -3.32 26.89 -27.99
CA LYS A 98 -1.99 26.31 -27.81
C LYS A 98 -2.06 24.78 -27.87
N LYS A 99 -3.06 24.16 -27.25
CA LYS A 99 -3.29 22.70 -27.34
C LYS A 99 -3.45 22.20 -28.78
N VAL A 100 -4.23 22.93 -29.59
CA VAL A 100 -4.39 22.62 -31.03
C VAL A 100 -3.05 22.68 -31.77
N LYS A 101 -2.21 23.68 -31.48
CA LYS A 101 -0.85 23.75 -32.06
C LYS A 101 0.04 22.59 -31.61
N ILE A 102 -0.04 22.18 -30.34
CA ILE A 102 0.73 21.02 -29.84
C ILE A 102 0.27 19.74 -30.55
N ARG A 103 -1.04 19.60 -30.78
CA ARG A 103 -1.60 18.49 -31.58
C ARG A 103 -1.05 18.46 -33.01
N GLN A 104 -0.88 19.62 -33.65
CA GLN A 104 -0.24 19.72 -34.96
C GLN A 104 1.21 19.21 -34.91
N HIS A 105 1.98 19.56 -33.88
CA HIS A 105 3.34 19.03 -33.70
C HIS A 105 3.36 17.53 -33.39
N LEU A 106 2.33 17.00 -32.71
CA LEU A 106 2.22 15.55 -32.47
C LEU A 106 2.08 14.78 -33.79
N ARG A 107 1.42 15.32 -34.82
CA ARG A 107 1.31 14.67 -36.15
C ARG A 107 2.68 14.41 -36.79
N GLU A 108 3.65 15.25 -36.49
CA GLU A 108 5.02 15.17 -37.00
C GLU A 108 5.94 14.32 -36.10
N TRP A 109 5.44 13.91 -34.91
CA TRP A 109 6.22 13.08 -34.00
C TRP A 109 6.47 11.70 -34.63
N THR A 110 7.73 11.31 -34.62
CA THR A 110 8.21 10.07 -35.23
C THR A 110 8.77 9.16 -34.15
N ALA A 111 8.29 7.92 -34.10
CA ALA A 111 8.78 6.89 -33.19
C ALA A 111 10.19 6.41 -33.59
N PRO A 112 10.91 5.70 -32.70
CA PRO A 112 12.23 5.12 -33.00
C PRO A 112 12.24 4.18 -34.21
N ASP A 113 11.12 3.51 -34.50
CA ASP A 113 10.93 2.65 -35.67
C ASP A 113 10.54 3.42 -36.94
N LYS A 114 10.59 4.76 -36.89
CA LYS A 114 10.22 5.71 -37.95
C LYS A 114 8.73 5.77 -38.28
N SER A 115 7.88 5.13 -37.48
CA SER A 115 6.42 5.28 -37.63
C SER A 115 5.94 6.64 -37.12
N THR A 116 4.84 7.14 -37.69
CA THR A 116 4.19 8.41 -37.34
C THR A 116 2.78 8.14 -36.80
N PRO A 117 2.65 7.52 -35.60
CA PRO A 117 1.36 7.00 -35.11
C PRO A 117 0.29 8.09 -34.94
N TYR A 118 0.69 9.35 -34.74
CA TYR A 118 -0.20 10.48 -34.47
C TYR A 118 -0.55 11.32 -35.71
N GLN A 119 -0.17 10.88 -36.92
CA GLN A 119 -0.37 11.64 -38.16
C GLN A 119 -1.87 11.95 -38.43
N GLU A 120 -2.76 11.04 -38.07
CA GLU A 120 -4.21 11.12 -38.32
C GLU A 120 -4.99 11.93 -37.27
N LEU A 121 -4.31 12.59 -36.32
CA LEU A 121 -4.98 13.46 -35.35
C LEU A 121 -5.70 14.61 -36.06
N LYS A 122 -6.86 15.04 -35.59
CA LYS A 122 -7.71 16.10 -36.17
C LYS A 122 -7.84 17.29 -35.21
N ASP A 123 -7.94 18.51 -35.75
CA ASP A 123 -8.00 19.73 -34.93
C ASP A 123 -9.41 19.96 -34.33
N ASP A 124 -10.46 19.45 -34.98
CA ASP A 124 -11.86 19.65 -34.60
C ASP A 124 -12.44 18.50 -33.74
N THR A 125 -11.60 17.60 -33.24
CA THR A 125 -11.97 16.45 -32.40
C THR A 125 -11.60 16.68 -30.93
N LEU A 126 -12.32 16.00 -30.03
CA LEU A 126 -11.96 15.90 -28.62
C LEU A 126 -10.85 14.86 -28.47
N LEU A 127 -9.70 15.26 -27.95
CA LEU A 127 -8.56 14.38 -27.72
C LEU A 127 -8.56 13.87 -26.28
N ILE A 128 -8.73 12.56 -26.12
CA ILE A 128 -8.74 11.87 -24.84
C ILE A 128 -7.41 11.11 -24.67
N GLY A 129 -6.60 11.54 -23.70
CA GLY A 129 -5.30 10.96 -23.42
C GLY A 129 -5.32 9.89 -22.35
N LEU A 130 -4.45 8.89 -22.48
CA LEU A 130 -4.13 7.92 -21.44
C LEU A 130 -2.61 7.70 -21.43
N VAL A 131 -1.93 8.23 -20.41
CA VAL A 131 -0.48 8.10 -20.24
C VAL A 131 -0.21 7.32 -18.95
N THR A 132 0.06 6.02 -19.09
CA THR A 132 0.24 5.11 -17.94
C THR A 132 0.92 3.81 -18.34
N ARG A 133 1.46 3.07 -17.37
CA ARG A 133 1.72 1.64 -17.55
C ARG A 133 0.41 0.89 -17.83
N ILE A 134 0.50 -0.14 -18.67
CA ILE A 134 -0.61 -1.00 -19.06
C ILE A 134 -0.62 -2.21 -18.11
N THR A 135 -1.49 -2.20 -17.11
CA THR A 135 -1.58 -3.22 -16.06
C THR A 135 -3.01 -3.43 -15.57
N ASP A 136 -3.23 -4.50 -14.80
CA ASP A 136 -4.50 -4.79 -14.11
C ASP A 136 -4.95 -3.72 -13.13
N GLN A 137 -4.03 -2.88 -12.65
CA GLN A 137 -4.37 -1.75 -11.80
C GLN A 137 -5.12 -0.65 -12.58
N LYS A 138 -4.93 -0.55 -13.90
CA LYS A 138 -5.31 0.64 -14.68
C LYS A 138 -6.35 0.35 -15.75
N MET A 139 -6.27 -0.82 -16.38
CA MET A 139 -7.02 -1.12 -17.59
C MET A 139 -8.45 -1.63 -17.37
N PRO A 140 -8.81 -2.42 -16.33
CA PRO A 140 -10.10 -3.11 -16.30
C PRO A 140 -11.35 -2.23 -16.51
N PRO A 141 -11.47 -1.01 -15.94
CA PRO A 141 -12.65 -0.18 -16.19
C PRO A 141 -12.76 0.36 -17.62
N LEU A 142 -11.65 0.40 -18.37
CA LEU A 142 -11.59 0.96 -19.73
C LEU A 142 -11.47 -0.12 -20.82
N LEU A 143 -10.82 -1.24 -20.52
CA LEU A 143 -10.51 -2.34 -21.42
C LEU A 143 -10.73 -3.68 -20.69
N PRO A 144 -11.97 -4.00 -20.28
CA PRO A 144 -12.22 -5.26 -19.59
C PRO A 144 -11.82 -6.46 -20.47
N LEU A 145 -11.35 -7.54 -19.84
CA LEU A 145 -11.13 -8.82 -20.53
C LEU A 145 -12.35 -9.74 -20.37
N ALA A 146 -12.42 -10.79 -21.20
CA ALA A 146 -13.52 -11.75 -21.16
C ALA A 146 -13.69 -12.42 -19.78
N GLU A 147 -12.58 -12.70 -19.11
CA GLU A 147 -12.56 -13.25 -17.75
C GLU A 147 -13.10 -12.29 -16.69
N ASP A 148 -13.05 -10.97 -16.93
CA ASP A 148 -13.55 -9.96 -16.00
C ASP A 148 -15.07 -9.80 -16.08
N MET A 149 -15.65 -10.06 -17.26
CA MET A 149 -17.04 -9.75 -17.58
C MET A 149 -17.96 -10.96 -17.50
N GLY A 150 -17.42 -12.19 -17.50
CA GLY A 150 -18.19 -13.43 -17.37
C GLY A 150 -19.04 -13.78 -18.60
N TYR A 151 -19.93 -14.76 -18.44
CA TYR A 151 -20.81 -15.23 -19.52
C TYR A 151 -21.78 -14.14 -19.98
N GLY A 152 -21.88 -13.95 -21.30
CA GLY A 152 -22.82 -13.01 -21.92
C GLY A 152 -22.23 -11.63 -22.25
N TRP A 153 -20.93 -11.41 -22.02
CA TRP A 153 -20.27 -10.18 -22.48
C TRP A 153 -20.12 -10.17 -24.00
N ASP A 154 -20.52 -9.05 -24.62
CA ASP A 154 -20.47 -8.78 -26.06
C ASP A 154 -19.05 -8.55 -26.61
N GLY A 155 -18.03 -8.53 -25.73
CA GLY A 155 -16.64 -8.27 -26.11
C GLY A 155 -16.32 -6.79 -26.29
N GLU A 156 -17.29 -5.90 -26.07
CA GLU A 156 -17.16 -4.48 -26.34
C GLU A 156 -16.61 -3.71 -25.14
N THR A 157 -15.53 -2.97 -25.40
CA THR A 157 -14.91 -2.06 -24.42
C THR A 157 -15.56 -0.68 -24.48
N PRO A 158 -15.47 0.15 -23.42
CA PRO A 158 -15.86 1.55 -23.46
C PRO A 158 -15.29 2.32 -24.66
N ILE A 159 -14.00 2.12 -24.99
CA ILE A 159 -13.38 2.75 -26.17
C ILE A 159 -14.10 2.33 -27.44
N GLU A 160 -14.34 1.02 -27.61
CA GLU A 160 -15.02 0.47 -28.78
C GLU A 160 -16.45 1.00 -28.94
N LYS A 161 -17.21 1.08 -27.85
CA LYS A 161 -18.59 1.64 -27.86
C LYS A 161 -18.60 3.09 -28.34
N ILE A 162 -17.70 3.93 -27.80
CA ILE A 162 -17.58 5.33 -28.22
C ILE A 162 -17.18 5.45 -29.70
N CYS A 163 -16.30 4.57 -30.20
CA CYS A 163 -15.90 4.57 -31.60
C CYS A 163 -17.07 4.17 -32.52
N LYS A 164 -17.82 3.11 -32.18
CA LYS A 164 -18.99 2.65 -32.97
C LYS A 164 -20.09 3.70 -33.09
N GLU A 165 -20.24 4.55 -32.08
CA GLU A 165 -21.21 5.65 -32.08
C GLU A 165 -20.82 6.82 -33.00
N GLY A 166 -19.65 6.78 -33.65
CA GLY A 166 -19.23 7.77 -34.63
C GLY A 166 -18.96 9.16 -34.03
N LYS A 167 -18.62 9.23 -32.73
CA LYS A 167 -18.36 10.50 -32.05
C LYS A 167 -17.05 11.13 -32.52
N LYS A 168 -17.01 12.47 -32.58
CA LYS A 168 -15.81 13.25 -32.91
C LYS A 168 -14.76 13.23 -31.78
N VAL A 169 -14.26 12.06 -31.47
CA VAL A 169 -13.34 11.77 -30.36
C VAL A 169 -12.17 10.96 -30.90
N GLN A 170 -10.96 11.29 -30.45
CA GLN A 170 -9.75 10.52 -30.70
C GLN A 170 -9.09 10.15 -29.36
N PHE A 171 -8.76 8.88 -29.18
CA PHE A 171 -8.03 8.36 -28.05
C PHE A 171 -6.54 8.28 -28.40
N VAL A 172 -5.70 8.87 -27.55
CA VAL A 172 -4.24 8.78 -27.66
C VAL A 172 -3.67 8.12 -26.42
N ILE A 173 -3.03 6.98 -26.62
CA ILE A 173 -2.61 6.09 -25.55
C ILE A 173 -1.10 5.89 -25.64
N LEU A 174 -0.41 6.18 -24.54
CA LEU A 174 1.02 5.99 -24.36
C LEU A 174 1.25 5.12 -23.14
N GLY A 175 1.89 3.97 -23.36
CA GLY A 175 2.19 3.05 -22.27
C GLY A 175 2.75 1.74 -22.76
N ASN A 176 3.32 0.98 -21.84
CA ASN A 176 3.73 -0.40 -22.08
C ASN A 176 3.30 -1.30 -20.92
N ALA A 177 3.22 -2.59 -21.20
CA ALA A 177 3.13 -3.63 -20.18
C ALA A 177 4.51 -4.27 -19.95
N ASP A 178 4.76 -4.73 -18.73
CA ASP A 178 5.94 -5.55 -18.43
C ASP A 178 5.88 -6.85 -19.25
N ARG A 179 7.03 -7.33 -19.75
CA ARG A 179 7.09 -8.53 -20.58
C ARG A 179 6.63 -9.80 -19.84
N THR A 180 6.77 -9.81 -18.53
CA THR A 180 6.34 -10.90 -17.65
C THR A 180 4.89 -10.77 -17.18
N ASP A 181 4.27 -9.61 -17.39
CA ASP A 181 2.85 -9.39 -17.05
C ASP A 181 1.96 -9.92 -18.18
N HIS A 182 1.62 -11.21 -18.11
CA HIS A 182 0.78 -11.88 -19.10
C HIS A 182 -0.57 -11.18 -19.31
N ARG A 183 -1.16 -10.60 -18.26
CA ARG A 183 -2.46 -9.93 -18.37
C ARG A 183 -2.32 -8.54 -18.96
N GLY A 184 -1.27 -7.81 -18.56
CA GLY A 184 -0.80 -6.59 -19.22
C GLY A 184 -0.62 -6.77 -20.73
N GLN A 185 0.03 -7.84 -21.19
CA GLN A 185 0.21 -8.12 -22.62
C GLN A 185 -1.11 -8.35 -23.36
N ARG A 186 -2.15 -8.89 -22.71
CA ARG A 186 -3.48 -9.04 -23.32
C ARG A 186 -4.17 -7.69 -23.52
N TYR A 187 -4.00 -6.74 -22.60
CA TYR A 187 -4.46 -5.36 -22.81
C TYR A 187 -3.74 -4.68 -23.97
N VAL A 188 -2.41 -4.86 -24.07
CA VAL A 188 -1.62 -4.36 -25.20
C VAL A 188 -2.17 -4.90 -26.52
N GLN A 189 -2.44 -6.21 -26.59
CA GLN A 189 -3.01 -6.83 -27.79
C GLN A 189 -4.39 -6.25 -28.14
N LYS A 190 -5.26 -6.07 -27.14
CA LYS A 190 -6.59 -5.46 -27.34
C LYS A 190 -6.49 -4.00 -27.83
N LEU A 191 -5.52 -3.23 -27.35
CA LEU A 191 -5.27 -1.86 -27.82
C LEU A 191 -4.81 -1.83 -29.29
N LEU A 192 -3.94 -2.76 -29.69
CA LEU A 192 -3.50 -2.89 -31.08
C LEU A 192 -4.67 -3.28 -32.00
N GLU A 193 -5.55 -4.18 -31.56
CA GLU A 193 -6.78 -4.54 -32.28
C GLU A 193 -7.73 -3.33 -32.45
N LEU A 194 -7.90 -2.53 -31.39
CA LEU A 194 -8.73 -1.32 -31.45
C LEU A 194 -8.15 -0.27 -32.39
N GLN A 195 -6.83 -0.06 -32.37
CA GLN A 195 -6.14 0.81 -33.31
C GLN A 195 -6.31 0.34 -34.76
N GLN A 196 -6.20 -0.97 -35.03
CA GLN A 196 -6.39 -1.51 -36.38
C GLN A 196 -7.84 -1.36 -36.85
N LYS A 197 -8.82 -1.53 -35.94
CA LYS A 197 -10.25 -1.47 -36.25
C LYS A 197 -10.76 -0.03 -36.40
N TYR A 198 -10.21 0.91 -35.63
CA TYR A 198 -10.62 2.31 -35.60
C TYR A 198 -9.40 3.26 -35.76
N PRO A 199 -8.66 3.19 -36.88
CA PRO A 199 -7.40 3.91 -37.05
C PRO A 199 -7.54 5.44 -37.01
N GLU A 200 -8.71 5.97 -37.36
CA GLU A 200 -8.98 7.41 -37.27
C GLU A 200 -9.33 7.89 -35.85
N GLN A 201 -9.63 6.98 -34.93
CA GLN A 201 -10.11 7.31 -33.57
C GLN A 201 -9.22 6.78 -32.46
N VAL A 202 -8.38 5.77 -32.70
CA VAL A 202 -7.55 5.15 -31.66
C VAL A 202 -6.10 5.12 -32.12
N THR A 203 -5.24 5.84 -31.40
CA THR A 203 -3.79 5.79 -31.56
C THR A 203 -3.16 5.26 -30.28
N TYR A 204 -2.39 4.18 -30.39
CA TYR A 204 -1.66 3.55 -29.31
C TYR A 204 -0.19 3.39 -29.66
N TYR A 205 0.68 3.97 -28.83
CA TYR A 205 2.11 3.76 -28.89
C TYR A 205 2.58 2.89 -27.71
N ASN A 206 3.07 1.69 -28.03
CA ASN A 206 3.60 0.74 -27.05
C ASN A 206 5.04 1.10 -26.68
N GLY A 207 5.20 1.91 -25.63
CA GLY A 207 6.52 2.34 -25.19
C GLY A 207 6.46 3.42 -24.12
N PHE A 208 7.62 4.01 -23.87
CA PHE A 208 7.78 5.17 -23.02
C PHE A 208 8.69 6.18 -23.72
N ASP A 209 8.19 7.40 -23.86
CA ASP A 209 8.95 8.53 -24.37
C ASP A 209 8.59 9.77 -23.54
N ILE A 210 9.61 10.39 -22.96
CA ILE A 210 9.42 11.53 -22.05
C ILE A 210 8.97 12.78 -22.79
N ARG A 211 9.46 13.03 -24.01
CA ARG A 211 9.05 14.20 -24.78
C ARG A 211 7.58 14.04 -25.19
N LEU A 212 7.22 12.85 -25.65
CA LEU A 212 5.86 12.51 -26.05
C LEU A 212 4.89 12.62 -24.87
N SER A 213 5.26 12.18 -23.68
CA SER A 213 4.38 12.28 -22.51
C SER A 213 4.01 13.73 -22.21
N HIS A 214 4.98 14.66 -22.22
CA HIS A 214 4.75 16.10 -22.06
C HIS A 214 3.84 16.67 -23.16
N LEU A 215 4.10 16.33 -24.43
CA LEU A 215 3.25 16.74 -25.55
C LEU A 215 1.82 16.23 -25.39
N LEU A 216 1.62 14.99 -24.96
CA LEU A 216 0.29 14.42 -24.74
C LEU A 216 -0.43 15.09 -23.57
N PHE A 217 0.25 15.33 -22.43
CA PHE A 217 -0.33 16.09 -21.32
C PHE A 217 -0.78 17.49 -21.75
N ALA A 218 -0.04 18.14 -22.65
CA ALA A 218 -0.35 19.47 -23.13
C ALA A 218 -1.38 19.51 -24.27
N ALA A 219 -1.47 18.47 -25.10
CA ALA A 219 -2.34 18.44 -26.27
C ALA A 219 -3.76 17.93 -25.99
N THR A 220 -3.94 17.09 -24.97
CA THR A 220 -5.23 16.44 -24.71
C THR A 220 -6.19 17.38 -23.98
N GLU A 221 -7.48 17.23 -24.24
CA GLU A 221 -8.52 17.91 -23.46
C GLU A 221 -8.85 17.13 -22.20
N ILE A 222 -8.91 15.79 -22.30
CA ILE A 222 -9.17 14.88 -21.18
C ILE A 222 -7.92 14.04 -20.91
N MET A 223 -7.61 13.83 -19.63
CA MET A 223 -6.67 12.79 -19.20
C MET A 223 -7.43 11.71 -18.43
N LEU A 224 -7.51 10.51 -18.99
CA LEU A 224 -8.14 9.36 -18.37
C LEU A 224 -7.22 8.76 -17.31
N VAL A 225 -7.75 8.55 -16.10
CA VAL A 225 -7.09 7.79 -15.03
C VAL A 225 -8.10 6.78 -14.42
N PRO A 226 -8.45 5.71 -15.15
CA PRO A 226 -9.49 4.75 -14.76
C PRO A 226 -8.96 3.69 -13.78
N SER A 227 -8.19 4.11 -12.78
CA SER A 227 -7.48 3.21 -11.87
C SER A 227 -8.42 2.41 -10.95
N VAL A 228 -8.13 1.12 -10.82
CA VAL A 228 -8.72 0.19 -9.84
C VAL A 228 -8.36 0.59 -8.40
N PHE A 229 -7.09 0.97 -8.19
CA PHE A 229 -6.63 1.65 -6.99
C PHE A 229 -5.54 2.65 -7.37
N GLU A 230 -5.44 3.77 -6.63
CA GLU A 230 -4.45 4.80 -6.90
C GLU A 230 -4.02 5.49 -5.60
N PRO A 231 -2.86 5.16 -5.02
CA PRO A 231 -2.42 5.78 -3.77
C PRO A 231 -2.40 7.30 -3.85
N CYS A 232 -1.88 7.85 -4.94
CA CYS A 232 -2.02 9.28 -5.25
C CYS A 232 -2.46 9.52 -6.68
N GLY A 233 -1.64 9.06 -7.64
CA GLY A 233 -1.70 9.48 -9.03
C GLY A 233 -1.05 10.85 -9.19
N LEU A 234 -0.07 10.98 -10.09
CA LEU A 234 0.50 12.28 -10.45
C LEU A 234 -0.08 12.80 -11.76
N THR A 235 -0.56 11.89 -12.61
CA THR A 235 -1.10 12.14 -13.95
C THR A 235 -2.21 13.20 -13.96
N GLN A 236 -3.12 13.18 -13.00
CA GLN A 236 -4.19 14.18 -12.88
C GLN A 236 -3.67 15.55 -12.45
N LEU A 237 -2.67 15.61 -11.57
CA LEU A 237 -2.05 16.86 -11.13
C LEU A 237 -1.26 17.52 -12.27
N ILE A 238 -0.50 16.70 -13.01
CA ILE A 238 0.20 17.13 -14.22
C ILE A 238 -0.81 17.60 -15.26
N GLY A 239 -1.83 16.79 -15.57
CA GLY A 239 -2.88 17.14 -16.52
C GLY A 239 -3.51 18.49 -16.23
N MET A 240 -3.96 18.72 -14.99
CA MET A 240 -4.56 19.99 -14.58
C MET A 240 -3.61 21.18 -14.78
N ARG A 241 -2.31 21.01 -14.52
CA ARG A 241 -1.29 22.05 -14.72
C ARG A 241 -1.11 22.44 -16.19
N TYR A 242 -1.34 21.51 -17.11
CA TYR A 242 -1.37 21.78 -18.56
C TYR A 242 -2.78 22.12 -19.08
N GLY A 243 -3.75 22.40 -18.20
CA GLY A 243 -5.12 22.73 -18.57
C GLY A 243 -5.91 21.55 -19.14
N THR A 244 -5.50 20.32 -18.82
CA THR A 244 -6.18 19.08 -19.20
C THR A 244 -7.12 18.67 -18.08
N VAL A 245 -8.36 18.34 -18.43
CA VAL A 245 -9.41 18.01 -17.45
C VAL A 245 -9.33 16.52 -17.13
N PRO A 246 -9.04 16.12 -15.88
CA PRO A 246 -8.95 14.71 -15.52
C PRO A 246 -10.33 14.04 -15.51
N LEU A 247 -10.39 12.79 -15.96
CA LEU A 247 -11.53 11.88 -15.78
C LEU A 247 -11.02 10.64 -15.06
N VAL A 248 -11.51 10.43 -13.84
CA VAL A 248 -10.92 9.47 -12.90
C VAL A 248 -11.95 8.51 -12.34
N ARG A 249 -11.48 7.33 -11.93
CA ARG A 249 -12.22 6.54 -10.94
C ARG A 249 -11.87 7.09 -9.55
N SER A 250 -12.87 7.41 -8.73
CA SER A 250 -12.73 8.19 -7.49
C SER A 250 -12.14 7.36 -6.33
N VAL A 251 -10.87 6.99 -6.44
CA VAL A 251 -10.11 6.21 -5.45
C VAL A 251 -8.81 6.89 -5.04
N GLY A 252 -8.39 6.63 -3.81
CA GLY A 252 -7.18 7.17 -3.19
C GLY A 252 -6.96 8.65 -3.50
N GLY A 253 -5.76 9.03 -3.96
CA GLY A 253 -5.47 10.45 -4.20
C GLY A 253 -6.23 11.07 -5.37
N LEU A 254 -6.84 10.28 -6.27
CA LEU A 254 -7.71 10.82 -7.31
C LEU A 254 -8.96 11.45 -6.69
N ARG A 255 -9.52 10.80 -5.65
CA ARG A 255 -10.65 11.34 -4.88
C ARG A 255 -10.29 12.61 -4.12
N ASP A 256 -9.06 12.72 -3.64
CA ASP A 256 -8.58 13.91 -2.89
C ASP A 256 -8.25 15.11 -3.80
N THR A 257 -8.04 14.87 -5.10
CA THR A 257 -7.50 15.87 -6.03
C THR A 257 -8.48 16.29 -7.12
N VAL A 258 -9.41 15.42 -7.49
CA VAL A 258 -10.42 15.66 -8.54
C VAL A 258 -11.79 15.86 -7.93
N ILE A 259 -12.37 17.04 -8.18
CA ILE A 259 -13.71 17.42 -7.77
C ILE A 259 -14.62 17.27 -8.98
N ASP A 260 -15.61 16.38 -8.86
CA ASP A 260 -16.51 16.05 -9.97
C ASP A 260 -17.37 17.24 -10.40
N GLU A 261 -17.51 17.39 -11.71
CA GLU A 261 -18.31 18.40 -12.40
C GLU A 261 -19.72 18.62 -11.81
N GLN A 262 -20.39 17.58 -11.31
CA GLN A 262 -21.76 17.71 -10.79
C GLN A 262 -21.83 18.11 -9.31
N THR A 263 -20.69 18.16 -8.61
CA THR A 263 -20.67 18.25 -7.14
C THR A 263 -20.35 19.65 -6.60
N SER A 264 -19.72 20.51 -7.42
CA SER A 264 -19.24 21.82 -6.96
C SER A 264 -19.02 22.81 -8.10
N THR A 265 -19.09 24.10 -7.78
CA THR A 265 -18.61 25.18 -8.66
C THR A 265 -17.08 25.23 -8.74
N GLN A 266 -16.38 24.63 -7.78
CA GLN A 266 -14.93 24.44 -7.81
C GLN A 266 -14.52 23.14 -8.51
N ALA A 267 -15.45 22.46 -9.19
CA ALA A 267 -15.15 21.25 -9.93
C ALA A 267 -14.03 21.47 -10.94
N ASN A 268 -13.17 20.46 -11.09
CA ASN A 268 -11.99 20.52 -11.95
C ASN A 268 -11.85 19.27 -12.83
N GLY A 269 -12.80 18.33 -12.76
CA GLY A 269 -12.75 17.10 -13.54
C GLY A 269 -14.03 16.28 -13.47
N PHE A 270 -13.93 15.04 -13.90
CA PHE A 270 -15.00 14.05 -13.88
C PHE A 270 -14.58 12.87 -13.02
N ALA A 271 -15.45 12.41 -12.15
CA ALA A 271 -15.21 11.26 -11.30
C ALA A 271 -16.36 10.26 -11.40
N PHE A 272 -16.04 8.99 -11.27
CA PHE A 272 -17.03 7.92 -11.09
C PHE A 272 -16.56 6.93 -10.04
N LEU A 273 -17.51 6.31 -9.34
CA LEU A 273 -17.25 5.25 -8.37
C LEU A 273 -18.50 4.37 -8.27
N GLU A 274 -18.31 3.06 -8.17
CA GLU A 274 -19.42 2.12 -8.02
C GLU A 274 -20.07 2.29 -6.64
N MET A 275 -21.41 2.37 -6.58
CA MET A 275 -22.17 2.49 -5.32
C MET A 275 -22.89 1.17 -4.97
N GLY A 276 -23.07 0.89 -3.68
CA GLY A 276 -24.09 -0.06 -3.21
C GLY A 276 -23.65 -1.53 -3.02
N GLY A 277 -22.37 -1.82 -2.77
CA GLY A 277 -21.91 -3.19 -2.49
C GLY A 277 -20.61 -3.22 -1.69
N SER A 278 -20.38 -4.31 -0.96
CA SER A 278 -19.06 -4.61 -0.40
C SER A 278 -18.12 -4.95 -1.57
N PRO A 279 -16.93 -4.33 -1.70
CA PRO A 279 -15.97 -4.76 -2.69
C PRO A 279 -15.57 -6.21 -2.37
N ASN A 280 -16.02 -7.15 -3.20
CA ASN A 280 -15.94 -8.58 -2.85
C ASN A 280 -14.60 -9.23 -3.26
N THR A 281 -13.58 -8.46 -3.65
CA THR A 281 -12.25 -8.98 -4.02
C THR A 281 -11.13 -7.95 -3.79
N TRP A 282 -9.87 -8.42 -3.81
CA TRP A 282 -8.58 -7.70 -3.71
C TRP A 282 -8.42 -6.46 -4.63
N ASN A 283 -9.37 -6.22 -5.54
CA ASN A 283 -9.28 -5.19 -6.56
C ASN A 283 -10.08 -3.92 -6.21
N GLY A 284 -10.47 -3.65 -4.96
CA GLY A 284 -11.06 -2.34 -4.61
C GLY A 284 -12.34 -1.93 -5.37
N MET A 285 -12.96 -2.85 -6.12
CA MET A 285 -14.08 -2.64 -7.02
C MET A 285 -15.25 -3.52 -6.59
N ILE A 286 -16.47 -3.00 -6.70
CA ILE A 286 -17.68 -3.81 -6.45
C ILE A 286 -17.78 -4.94 -7.48
N ASN A 287 -17.68 -4.61 -8.76
CA ASN A 287 -17.48 -5.54 -9.88
C ASN A 287 -16.99 -4.77 -11.11
N VAL A 288 -16.37 -5.48 -12.06
CA VAL A 288 -15.82 -4.86 -13.29
C VAL A 288 -16.92 -4.33 -14.21
N GLN A 289 -18.05 -5.04 -14.33
CA GLN A 289 -19.14 -4.63 -15.22
C GLN A 289 -19.70 -3.24 -14.89
N SER A 290 -19.90 -2.95 -13.60
CA SER A 290 -20.42 -1.67 -13.12
C SER A 290 -19.42 -0.54 -13.35
N ALA A 291 -18.14 -0.81 -13.11
CA ALA A 291 -17.05 0.13 -13.37
C ALA A 291 -16.94 0.49 -14.85
N VAL A 292 -17.01 -0.52 -15.71
CA VAL A 292 -17.01 -0.38 -17.17
C VAL A 292 -18.17 0.49 -17.64
N ARG A 293 -19.39 0.19 -17.14
CA ARG A 293 -20.58 0.99 -17.45
C ARG A 293 -20.41 2.45 -17.01
N LEU A 294 -20.01 2.68 -15.76
CA LEU A 294 -19.82 4.03 -15.22
C LEU A 294 -18.69 4.79 -15.91
N CYS A 295 -17.60 4.11 -16.30
CA CYS A 295 -16.51 4.70 -17.06
C CYS A 295 -17.02 5.21 -18.42
N TYR A 296 -17.76 4.36 -19.15
CA TYR A 296 -18.40 4.74 -20.42
C TYR A 296 -19.41 5.89 -20.25
N GLU A 297 -20.29 5.84 -19.25
CA GLU A 297 -21.25 6.92 -18.94
C GLU A 297 -20.54 8.24 -18.62
N THR A 298 -19.42 8.18 -17.92
CA THR A 298 -18.64 9.36 -17.54
C THR A 298 -17.88 9.95 -18.72
N ILE A 299 -17.33 9.12 -19.62
CA ILE A 299 -16.76 9.58 -20.89
C ILE A 299 -17.83 10.32 -21.70
N ASN A 300 -19.03 9.75 -21.78
CA ASN A 300 -20.18 10.38 -22.44
C ASN A 300 -20.56 11.72 -21.85
N ARG A 301 -20.62 11.80 -20.51
CA ARG A 301 -20.87 13.06 -19.80
C ARG A 301 -19.80 14.10 -20.13
N ALA A 302 -18.52 13.71 -20.12
CA ALA A 302 -17.43 14.61 -20.46
C ALA A 302 -17.51 15.12 -21.91
N ILE A 303 -17.86 14.25 -22.87
CA ILE A 303 -18.10 14.63 -24.28
C ILE A 303 -19.23 15.66 -24.38
N SER A 304 -20.34 15.46 -23.67
CA SER A 304 -21.46 16.41 -23.65
C SER A 304 -21.05 17.77 -23.06
N VAL A 305 -20.33 17.77 -21.93
CA VAL A 305 -19.85 19.01 -21.28
C VAL A 305 -18.80 19.72 -22.14
N TYR A 306 -17.99 19.02 -22.93
CA TYR A 306 -17.08 19.65 -23.89
C TYR A 306 -17.80 20.48 -24.97
N GLY A 307 -19.04 20.11 -25.31
CA GLY A 307 -19.95 20.93 -26.13
C GLY A 307 -20.40 22.21 -25.43
N TRP A 308 -20.51 22.19 -24.10
CA TRP A 308 -20.84 23.34 -23.26
C TRP A 308 -19.58 24.15 -22.89
N LYS A 309 -19.12 24.98 -23.82
CA LYS A 309 -17.83 25.68 -23.73
C LYS A 309 -17.61 26.48 -22.44
N SER A 310 -18.61 27.21 -21.94
CA SER A 310 -18.43 27.99 -20.70
C SER A 310 -18.14 27.11 -19.49
N ARG A 311 -18.87 25.99 -19.34
CA ARG A 311 -18.63 25.02 -18.26
C ARG A 311 -17.28 24.35 -18.41
N TRP A 312 -16.90 23.97 -19.63
CA TRP A 312 -15.58 23.38 -19.89
C TRP A 312 -14.43 24.30 -19.51
N MET A 313 -14.51 25.59 -19.87
CA MET A 313 -13.51 26.59 -19.49
C MET A 313 -13.43 26.81 -17.99
N GLU A 314 -14.56 26.70 -17.28
CA GLU A 314 -14.59 26.77 -15.82
C GLU A 314 -13.82 25.60 -15.19
N LEU A 315 -14.08 24.36 -15.64
CA LEU A 315 -13.35 23.16 -15.17
C LEU A 315 -11.84 23.29 -15.39
N MET A 316 -11.45 23.70 -16.61
CA MET A 316 -10.04 23.92 -16.96
C MET A 316 -9.40 24.99 -16.06
N ARG A 317 -10.09 26.11 -15.84
CA ARG A 317 -9.59 27.21 -14.99
C ARG A 317 -9.43 26.76 -13.54
N ASN A 318 -10.37 25.99 -13.02
CA ASN A 318 -10.30 25.45 -11.66
C ASN A 318 -9.13 24.48 -11.50
N GLY A 319 -8.87 23.64 -12.51
CA GLY A 319 -7.67 22.78 -12.55
C GLY A 319 -6.37 23.59 -12.57
N LEU A 320 -6.26 24.59 -13.45
CA LEU A 320 -5.07 25.45 -13.57
C LEU A 320 -4.77 26.27 -12.30
N LYS A 321 -5.81 26.69 -11.56
CA LYS A 321 -5.69 27.46 -10.32
C LYS A 321 -5.27 26.61 -9.11
N ARG A 322 -5.41 25.29 -9.18
CA ARG A 322 -5.05 24.41 -8.08
C ARG A 322 -3.54 24.47 -7.84
N ASP A 323 -3.14 24.70 -6.60
CA ASP A 323 -1.75 24.50 -6.19
C ASP A 323 -1.45 22.99 -6.13
N SER A 324 -0.68 22.52 -7.11
CA SER A 324 -0.18 21.15 -7.19
C SER A 324 1.30 21.03 -6.79
N SER A 325 1.90 22.11 -6.27
CA SER A 325 3.32 22.11 -5.89
C SER A 325 3.59 21.31 -4.61
N TRP A 326 4.88 21.07 -4.33
CA TRP A 326 5.33 20.51 -3.05
C TRP A 326 5.20 21.47 -1.85
N GLY A 327 4.75 22.72 -2.06
CA GLY A 327 4.68 23.73 -1.00
C GLY A 327 3.80 23.30 0.19
N VAL A 328 2.58 22.83 -0.07
CA VAL A 328 1.66 22.34 0.99
C VAL A 328 2.13 21.00 1.57
N PRO A 329 2.43 19.96 0.76
CA PRO A 329 2.82 18.65 1.29
C PRO A 329 4.08 18.68 2.16
N VAL A 330 5.09 19.48 1.80
CA VAL A 330 6.33 19.60 2.60
C VAL A 330 6.06 20.08 4.01
N ARG A 331 5.13 21.03 4.19
CA ARG A 331 4.74 21.49 5.53
C ARG A 331 4.04 20.40 6.33
N GLN A 332 3.20 19.59 5.68
CA GLN A 332 2.52 18.46 6.33
C GLN A 332 3.51 17.36 6.73
N TYR A 333 4.48 17.03 5.86
CA TYR A 333 5.56 16.11 6.20
C TYR A 333 6.40 16.60 7.37
N ARG A 334 6.73 17.90 7.43
CA ARG A 334 7.45 18.47 8.57
C ARG A 334 6.69 18.27 9.88
N LEU A 335 5.40 18.58 9.91
CA LEU A 335 4.54 18.38 11.09
C LEU A 335 4.49 16.91 11.50
N LEU A 336 4.42 16.00 10.53
CA LEU A 336 4.43 14.56 10.78
C LEU A 336 5.75 14.08 11.41
N TYR A 337 6.89 14.57 10.92
CA TYR A 337 8.19 14.24 11.51
C TYR A 337 8.37 14.85 12.91
N GLU A 338 7.90 16.09 13.12
CA GLU A 338 7.89 16.73 14.44
C GLU A 338 7.06 15.89 15.43
N GLU A 339 5.85 15.46 15.05
CA GLU A 339 4.99 14.60 15.87
C GLU A 339 5.66 13.24 16.17
N ALA A 340 6.29 12.60 15.18
CA ALA A 340 7.02 11.36 15.40
C ALA A 340 8.15 11.51 16.45
N LEU A 341 8.90 12.61 16.36
CA LEU A 341 9.94 12.94 17.34
C LEU A 341 9.34 13.19 18.73
N HIS A 342 8.25 13.96 18.81
CA HIS A 342 7.54 14.22 20.06
C HIS A 342 7.04 12.94 20.72
N ARG A 343 6.41 12.03 19.96
CA ARG A 343 5.96 10.72 20.49
C ARG A 343 7.11 9.90 21.02
N ARG A 344 8.22 9.84 20.29
CA ARG A 344 9.42 9.12 20.72
C ARG A 344 10.00 9.73 22.00
N VAL A 345 10.18 11.04 22.05
CA VAL A 345 10.67 11.72 23.26
C VAL A 345 9.72 11.47 24.43
N ASN A 346 8.41 11.61 24.24
CA ASN A 346 7.44 11.39 25.30
C ASN A 346 7.43 9.93 25.78
N GLN A 347 7.57 8.97 24.89
CA GLN A 347 7.61 7.55 25.24
C GLN A 347 8.88 7.18 26.03
N PHE A 348 10.03 7.77 25.70
CA PHE A 348 11.30 7.46 26.34
C PHE A 348 11.59 8.30 27.60
N PHE A 349 11.15 9.56 27.63
CA PHE A 349 11.53 10.52 28.66
C PHE A 349 10.36 11.03 29.51
N CYS A 350 9.13 11.07 28.98
CA CYS A 350 7.99 11.70 29.65
C CYS A 350 6.94 10.72 30.21
N LYS A 351 6.93 9.45 29.79
CA LYS A 351 6.28 8.40 30.57
C LYS A 351 7.13 8.21 31.83
N PRO A 352 6.58 8.44 33.04
CA PRO A 352 7.28 8.03 34.24
C PRO A 352 7.62 6.55 34.04
N PHE A 353 8.90 6.18 34.21
CA PHE A 353 9.20 4.81 34.56
C PHE A 353 8.43 4.56 35.85
N HIS A 354 7.20 4.06 35.75
CA HIS A 354 6.39 3.77 36.92
C HIS A 354 7.23 2.83 37.75
N VAL A 355 7.51 3.24 38.99
CA VAL A 355 8.28 2.46 39.94
C VAL A 355 7.76 1.02 39.96
N GLU A 356 6.47 0.81 39.77
CA GLU A 356 5.82 -0.49 39.56
C GLU A 356 6.46 -1.40 38.51
N HIS A 357 6.91 -0.90 37.36
CA HIS A 357 7.50 -1.76 36.32
C HIS A 357 8.94 -2.18 36.67
N LEU A 358 9.70 -1.27 37.30
CA LEU A 358 10.99 -1.59 37.89
C LEU A 358 10.80 -2.54 39.09
N GLN A 359 9.78 -2.30 39.90
CA GLN A 359 9.44 -3.05 41.09
C GLN A 359 8.97 -4.45 40.74
N GLN A 360 8.08 -4.65 39.76
CA GLN A 360 7.69 -5.97 39.26
C GLN A 360 8.89 -6.73 38.68
N ARG A 361 9.76 -6.03 37.95
CA ARG A 361 10.97 -6.64 37.40
C ARG A 361 11.97 -7.01 38.50
N LEU A 362 12.08 -6.20 39.55
CA LEU A 362 12.92 -6.45 40.72
C LEU A 362 12.34 -7.56 41.59
N GLU A 363 11.03 -7.55 41.86
CA GLU A 363 10.26 -8.58 42.57
C GLU A 363 10.41 -9.93 41.88
N GLY A 364 10.26 -9.99 40.55
CA GLY A 364 10.51 -11.22 39.79
C GLY A 364 11.98 -11.68 39.83
N GLN A 365 12.95 -10.77 39.99
CA GLN A 365 14.36 -11.12 40.20
C GLN A 365 14.62 -11.60 41.64
N ILE A 366 14.00 -10.97 42.63
CA ILE A 366 14.07 -11.32 44.05
C ILE A 366 13.45 -12.69 44.28
N GLU A 367 12.24 -12.93 43.76
CA GLU A 367 11.56 -14.23 43.88
C GLU A 367 12.38 -15.35 43.23
N ARG A 368 13.06 -15.08 42.11
CA ARG A 368 13.99 -16.01 41.48
C ARG A 368 15.21 -16.29 42.36
N LEU A 369 15.79 -15.26 42.98
CA LEU A 369 16.92 -15.40 43.90
C LEU A 369 16.52 -16.14 45.19
N GLU A 370 15.37 -15.83 45.76
CA GLU A 370 14.81 -16.54 46.91
C GLU A 370 14.66 -18.01 46.59
N ARG A 371 14.02 -18.38 45.47
CA ARG A 371 13.92 -19.78 45.05
C ARG A 371 15.28 -20.48 44.90
N LEU A 372 16.29 -19.77 44.38
CA LEU A 372 17.66 -20.30 44.27
C LEU A 372 18.32 -20.52 45.64
N LEU A 373 17.99 -19.72 46.65
CA LEU A 373 18.61 -19.76 47.97
C LEU A 373 17.86 -20.66 48.95
N THR A 374 16.54 -20.69 48.91
CA THR A 374 15.67 -21.35 49.91
C THR A 374 15.33 -22.80 49.60
N MET A 375 15.49 -23.25 48.35
CA MET A 375 15.21 -24.65 48.01
C MET A 375 16.05 -25.60 48.87
N PRO A 376 15.44 -26.56 49.61
CA PRO A 376 16.14 -27.52 50.44
C PRO A 376 17.25 -28.29 49.71
N ALA A 377 18.34 -28.60 50.43
CA ALA A 377 19.53 -29.22 49.85
C ALA A 377 19.26 -30.62 49.27
N ASP A 378 18.39 -31.39 49.91
CA ASP A 378 17.93 -32.71 49.48
C ASP A 378 17.17 -32.63 48.14
N ILE A 379 16.23 -31.68 48.01
CA ILE A 379 15.46 -31.45 46.77
C ILE A 379 16.40 -31.04 45.63
N PHE A 380 17.33 -30.13 45.90
CA PHE A 380 18.31 -29.71 44.90
C PHE A 380 19.23 -30.84 44.45
N MET A 381 19.67 -31.70 45.39
CA MET A 381 20.49 -32.86 45.05
C MET A 381 19.72 -33.88 44.21
N ASN A 382 18.42 -34.04 44.44
CA ASN A 382 17.56 -34.87 43.58
C ASN A 382 17.46 -34.29 42.17
N LEU A 383 17.29 -32.97 42.03
CA LEU A 383 17.27 -32.30 40.73
C LEU A 383 18.61 -32.48 39.97
N ARG A 384 19.75 -32.39 40.67
CA ARG A 384 21.08 -32.66 40.07
C ARG A 384 21.25 -34.10 39.63
N LYS A 385 20.78 -35.06 40.41
CA LYS A 385 20.84 -36.49 40.05
C LYS A 385 20.00 -36.79 38.80
N LEU A 386 18.89 -36.09 38.62
CA LEU A 386 18.07 -36.17 37.41
C LEU A 386 18.80 -35.55 36.19
N GLU A 387 19.52 -34.45 36.37
CA GLU A 387 20.34 -33.84 35.31
C GLU A 387 21.48 -34.75 34.84
N SER A 388 22.20 -35.37 35.78
CA SER A 388 23.31 -36.28 35.48
C SER A 388 22.87 -37.68 35.05
N GLY A 389 21.55 -37.97 35.07
CA GLY A 389 21.00 -39.30 34.77
C GLY A 389 21.43 -40.38 35.77
N SER A 390 22.03 -40.00 36.89
CA SER A 390 22.59 -40.90 37.91
C SER A 390 21.65 -41.11 39.09
N PHE A 391 20.34 -40.99 38.85
CA PHE A 391 19.33 -41.23 39.87
C PHE A 391 19.22 -42.74 40.14
N GLY A 392 19.65 -43.17 41.33
CA GLY A 392 19.66 -44.57 41.73
C GLY A 392 18.28 -45.13 42.14
N PRO A 393 18.25 -46.27 42.86
CA PRO A 393 17.01 -46.88 43.33
C PRO A 393 16.17 -45.90 44.16
N TYR A 394 14.87 -45.85 43.90
CA TYR A 394 13.94 -44.93 44.56
C TYR A 394 12.70 -45.63 45.08
N GLU A 395 12.09 -45.03 46.09
CA GLU A 395 10.78 -45.38 46.63
C GLU A 395 9.88 -44.14 46.62
N MET A 396 8.68 -44.26 46.04
CA MET A 396 7.71 -43.17 45.88
C MET A 396 6.90 -42.96 47.15
N THR A 397 7.58 -42.54 48.21
CA THR A 397 6.91 -42.05 49.43
C THR A 397 6.01 -40.85 49.12
N GLU A 398 5.02 -40.61 49.97
CA GLU A 398 4.10 -39.47 49.81
C GLU A 398 4.84 -38.12 49.79
N GLN A 399 5.84 -37.97 50.65
CA GLN A 399 6.70 -36.79 50.69
C GLN A 399 7.47 -36.60 49.38
N PHE A 400 8.05 -37.68 48.83
CA PHE A 400 8.79 -37.60 47.57
C PHE A 400 7.88 -37.30 46.36
N ARG A 401 6.66 -37.83 46.36
CA ARG A 401 5.62 -37.49 45.38
C ARG A 401 5.25 -36.01 45.42
N MET A 402 5.07 -35.43 46.61
CA MET A 402 4.79 -33.99 46.74
C MET A 402 5.95 -33.14 46.21
N GLN A 403 7.20 -33.51 46.53
CA GLN A 403 8.38 -32.80 46.01
C GLN A 403 8.46 -32.82 44.49
N LEU A 404 8.19 -33.96 43.84
CA LEU A 404 8.19 -34.05 42.38
C LEU A 404 7.08 -33.17 41.78
N ARG A 405 5.87 -33.17 42.35
CA ARG A 405 4.77 -32.30 41.87
C ARG A 405 5.11 -30.82 41.99
N GLU A 406 5.75 -30.42 43.09
CA GLU A 406 6.21 -29.04 43.29
C GLU A 406 7.27 -28.64 42.24
N LEU A 407 8.23 -29.52 41.97
CA LEU A 407 9.25 -29.30 40.93
C LEU A 407 8.66 -29.22 39.52
N GLU A 408 7.60 -29.99 39.23
CA GLU A 408 6.88 -29.90 37.95
C GLU A 408 6.04 -28.63 37.85
N HIS A 409 5.34 -28.24 38.92
CA HIS A 409 4.57 -27.01 38.95
C HIS A 409 5.44 -25.76 38.74
N THR A 410 6.67 -25.79 39.26
CA THR A 410 7.67 -24.73 39.03
C THR A 410 8.32 -24.80 37.65
N GLY A 411 8.01 -25.83 36.85
CA GLY A 411 8.52 -26.03 35.49
C GLY A 411 9.99 -26.47 35.44
N LEU A 412 10.59 -26.88 36.56
CA LEU A 412 11.99 -27.33 36.62
C LEU A 412 12.17 -28.75 36.08
N ILE A 413 11.12 -29.56 36.16
CA ILE A 413 11.06 -30.90 35.58
C ILE A 413 9.77 -31.08 34.79
N THR A 414 9.75 -32.09 33.93
CA THR A 414 8.53 -32.63 33.32
C THR A 414 8.45 -34.10 33.66
N MET A 415 7.29 -34.59 34.10
CA MET A 415 7.12 -36.01 34.39
C MET A 415 6.01 -36.63 33.55
N GLN A 416 6.12 -37.94 33.33
CA GLN A 416 4.99 -38.73 32.82
C GLN A 416 3.88 -38.79 33.87
N ALA A 417 2.66 -39.12 33.44
CA ALA A 417 1.50 -39.18 34.31
C ALA A 417 1.80 -40.03 35.58
N PRO A 418 1.41 -39.57 36.79
CA PRO A 418 1.81 -40.19 38.06
C PRO A 418 1.48 -41.69 38.17
N GLU A 419 0.46 -42.14 37.45
CA GLU A 419 -0.01 -43.53 37.40
C GLU A 419 0.96 -44.46 36.66
N VAL A 420 1.84 -43.91 35.83
CA VAL A 420 2.84 -44.63 35.02
C VAL A 420 4.15 -44.83 35.79
N ILE A 421 4.40 -44.03 36.84
CA ILE A 421 5.64 -44.08 37.61
C ILE A 421 5.54 -45.20 38.66
N PRO A 422 6.36 -46.26 38.57
CA PRO A 422 6.28 -47.38 39.52
C PRO A 422 6.63 -46.92 40.94
N TYR A 423 5.98 -47.55 41.94
CA TYR A 423 6.16 -47.21 43.36
C TYR A 423 7.62 -47.41 43.84
N ARG A 424 8.33 -48.39 43.28
CA ARG A 424 9.78 -48.58 43.45
C ARG A 424 10.42 -48.85 42.10
N GLY A 425 11.61 -48.30 41.87
CA GLY A 425 12.31 -48.47 40.60
C GLY A 425 13.81 -48.23 40.72
N ALA A 426 14.58 -48.69 39.72
CA ALA A 426 16.04 -48.57 39.72
C ALA A 426 16.55 -47.23 39.16
N ASN A 427 15.74 -46.54 38.32
CA ASN A 427 16.12 -45.26 37.72
C ASN A 427 14.89 -44.39 37.43
N LEU A 428 14.74 -43.29 38.18
CA LEU A 428 13.63 -42.35 38.03
C LEU A 428 13.72 -41.51 36.75
N SER A 429 14.92 -41.36 36.19
CA SER A 429 15.19 -40.51 35.01
C SER A 429 14.54 -41.03 33.72
N GLN A 430 13.97 -42.24 33.74
CA GLN A 430 13.16 -42.80 32.65
C GLN A 430 11.76 -42.18 32.58
N PHE A 431 11.25 -41.66 33.70
CA PHE A 431 9.89 -41.14 33.83
C PHE A 431 9.84 -39.65 34.11
N VAL A 432 10.93 -39.11 34.66
CA VAL A 432 11.06 -37.69 35.03
C VAL A 432 12.26 -37.10 34.30
N HIS A 433 12.05 -36.00 33.59
CA HIS A 433 13.07 -35.32 32.82
C HIS A 433 13.27 -33.89 33.31
N ILE A 434 14.53 -33.45 33.36
CA ILE A 434 14.84 -32.05 33.67
C ILE A 434 14.50 -31.15 32.48
N SER A 435 13.81 -30.05 32.74
CA SER A 435 13.49 -29.06 31.70
C SER A 435 14.70 -28.17 31.39
N HIS A 436 14.62 -27.37 30.32
CA HIS A 436 15.63 -26.34 30.04
C HIS A 436 15.75 -25.33 31.20
N ALA A 437 14.62 -24.96 31.81
CA ALA A 437 14.59 -24.07 32.97
C ALA A 437 15.25 -24.72 34.20
N GLY A 438 15.07 -26.04 34.40
CA GLY A 438 15.73 -26.81 35.45
C GLY A 438 17.25 -26.81 35.33
N ARG A 439 17.79 -27.00 34.12
CA ARG A 439 19.25 -26.96 33.88
C ARG A 439 19.84 -25.59 34.15
N GLU A 440 19.20 -24.52 33.67
CA GLU A 440 19.64 -23.16 33.96
C GLU A 440 19.56 -22.84 35.47
N PHE A 441 18.53 -23.33 36.16
CA PHE A 441 18.40 -23.19 37.62
C PHE A 441 19.58 -23.84 38.36
N ILE A 442 19.94 -25.08 38.00
CA ILE A 442 21.11 -25.76 38.59
C ILE A 442 22.39 -24.97 38.34
N ARG A 443 22.62 -24.55 37.09
CA ARG A 443 23.81 -23.77 36.72
C ARG A 443 23.92 -22.50 37.55
N GLN A 444 22.82 -21.76 37.68
CA GLN A 444 22.76 -20.51 38.44
C GLN A 444 23.00 -20.73 39.93
N ARG A 445 22.42 -21.77 40.53
CA ARG A 445 22.64 -22.08 41.95
C ARG A 445 24.07 -22.50 42.25
N LEU A 446 24.71 -23.26 41.36
CA LEU A 446 26.12 -23.64 41.50
C LEU A 446 27.04 -22.42 41.36
N HIS A 447 26.76 -21.53 40.41
CA HIS A 447 27.48 -20.27 40.26
C HIS A 447 27.36 -19.39 41.52
N LEU A 448 26.15 -19.26 42.09
CA LEU A 448 25.94 -18.52 43.33
C LEU A 448 26.72 -19.14 44.49
N LYS A 449 26.68 -20.47 44.64
CA LYS A 449 27.45 -21.16 45.68
C LYS A 449 28.95 -20.91 45.54
N HIS A 450 29.49 -20.92 44.32
CA HIS A 450 30.89 -20.57 44.04
C HIS A 450 31.21 -19.11 44.34
N ALA A 451 30.32 -18.18 43.98
CA ALA A 451 30.49 -16.76 44.27
C ALA A 451 30.55 -16.48 45.79
N PHE A 452 29.68 -17.13 46.58
CA PHE A 452 29.66 -16.99 48.04
C PHE A 452 30.76 -17.77 48.77
N SER A 453 31.51 -18.65 48.09
CA SER A 453 32.64 -19.40 48.68
C SER A 453 34.01 -18.95 48.17
N SER A 454 34.07 -17.93 47.30
CA SER A 454 35.32 -17.30 46.88
C SER A 454 35.84 -16.35 47.98
N PRO A 455 37.12 -16.43 48.37
CA PRO A 455 37.70 -15.67 49.49
C PRO A 455 37.84 -14.15 49.24
N THR A 456 37.30 -13.64 48.13
CA THR A 456 37.36 -12.23 47.73
C THR A 456 36.19 -11.39 48.25
N TYR A 457 35.21 -11.98 48.94
CA TYR A 457 34.03 -11.29 49.52
C TYR A 457 33.76 -11.71 50.98
N ALA A 458 34.82 -11.93 51.77
CA ALA A 458 34.75 -12.06 53.23
C ALA A 458 35.31 -10.80 53.91
#